data_AF-A0A4Y7RX88-F1
#
_entry.id   AF-A0A4Y7RX88-F1
#
_cell.length_a   1.000
_cell.length_b   1.000
_cell.length_c   1.000
_cell.angle_alpha   90.00
_cell.angle_beta   90.00
_cell.angle_gamma   90.00
#
_symmetry.space_group_name_H-M   'P 1'
#
loop_
_entity.id
_entity.type
_entity.pdbx_description
1 polymer ?
#
loop_
_entity_poly.entity_id
_entity_poly.type
_entity_poly.pdbx_seq_one_letter_code
_entity_poly.pdbx_strand_id
1 'polypeptide(L)'
;MKRFKMHGLFIFKGRSFRMNFRRWRERQGRRAAVRYFLRKPKEDTRSMLGRTVDIVGGLLLVWLASFVLLANLTGRPAASLIMSVPVLAAAAFFLKKVSGLREKRRKYQQSLWLAGQKFMEDILQMNPQKDFRTYVRDILTRLPGFQQVNLKSEGKTGEQDHDQGYDLEAVYKGSPLAVHCRLLEAGNKALPGEIRAFAGALQLGGYKNGLFVTTGEFGPGVLPVIREFARRGINIKPVDRYRLMDLARQAGSAAFLGSAAVSGTTVETAGKKLRAALETAAASLLESTFSSRKKAKSYFLYGILLYGGHFLLKDYAGLSLVYLFFAALNFLLAAGSIYFGKSLEEIDPLD
;
A
#
# COMPACT_ATOMS: atom_id res chain seq x y z
N MET A 1 1.28 42.10 -6.93
CA MET A 1 1.85 40.74 -7.01
C MET A 1 0.75 39.73 -7.34
N LYS A 2 0.67 39.28 -8.61
CA LYS A 2 -0.31 38.26 -9.04
C LYS A 2 0.29 36.86 -8.80
N ARG A 3 -0.38 36.05 -7.98
CA ARG A 3 -0.02 34.64 -7.71
C ARG A 3 -0.16 33.82 -9.00
N PHE A 4 0.97 33.32 -9.51
CA PHE A 4 0.99 32.31 -10.57
C PHE A 4 0.38 31.00 -10.05
N LYS A 5 -0.83 30.65 -10.53
CA LYS A 5 -1.38 29.30 -10.42
C LYS A 5 -0.90 28.49 -11.62
N MET A 6 0.08 27.60 -11.44
CA MET A 6 0.37 26.59 -12.44
C MET A 6 -0.75 25.53 -12.43
N HIS A 7 -1.65 25.61 -13.39
CA HIS A 7 -2.44 24.45 -13.82
C HIS A 7 -1.81 23.93 -15.11
N GLY A 8 -1.02 22.85 -14.98
CA GLY A 8 -0.41 22.17 -16.12
C GLY A 8 -1.49 21.46 -16.94
N LEU A 9 -1.96 22.13 -17.99
CA LEU A 9 -2.89 21.61 -18.98
C LEU A 9 -2.06 20.97 -20.10
N PHE A 10 -1.93 19.64 -20.10
CA PHE A 10 -1.33 18.92 -21.23
C PHE A 10 -2.44 18.54 -22.22
N ILE A 11 -2.44 19.21 -23.37
CA ILE A 11 -3.32 18.90 -24.50
C ILE A 11 -2.48 18.12 -25.51
N PHE A 12 -2.84 16.87 -25.79
CA PHE A 12 -2.26 16.08 -26.87
C PHE A 12 -3.41 15.54 -27.75
N LYS A 13 -3.39 15.86 -29.04
CA LYS A 13 -4.38 15.43 -30.05
C LYS A 13 -5.86 15.54 -29.62
N GLY A 14 -6.30 16.73 -29.22
CA GLY A 14 -7.73 17.03 -29.02
C GLY A 14 -8.41 16.34 -27.84
N ARG A 15 -7.69 15.60 -27.00
CA ARG A 15 -8.23 14.98 -25.77
C ARG A 15 -7.62 15.65 -24.54
N SER A 16 -8.45 16.32 -23.74
CA SER A 16 -8.03 16.93 -22.48
C SER A 16 -7.80 15.83 -21.43
N PHE A 17 -6.53 15.50 -21.15
CA PHE A 17 -6.17 14.60 -20.06
C PHE A 17 -6.16 15.37 -18.73
N ARG A 18 -7.32 15.44 -18.06
CA ARG A 18 -7.38 15.84 -16.64
C ARG A 18 -6.87 14.68 -15.77
N MET A 19 -5.55 14.56 -15.61
CA MET A 19 -4.98 13.69 -14.57
C MET A 19 -5.26 14.29 -13.19
N ASN A 20 -6.39 13.93 -12.60
CA ASN A 20 -6.71 14.31 -11.24
C ASN A 20 -5.92 13.39 -10.29
N PHE A 21 -4.67 13.77 -10.00
CA PHE A 21 -3.70 13.01 -9.21
C PHE A 21 -4.26 12.54 -7.85
N ARG A 22 -5.14 13.33 -7.23
CA ARG A 22 -5.84 12.97 -5.98
C ARG A 22 -6.73 11.75 -6.15
N ARG A 23 -7.56 11.71 -7.21
CA ARG A 23 -8.41 10.54 -7.52
C ARG A 23 -7.59 9.31 -7.90
N TRP A 24 -6.40 9.50 -8.47
CA TRP A 24 -5.51 8.40 -8.81
C TRP A 24 -4.80 7.84 -7.55
N ARG A 25 -4.35 8.70 -6.63
CA ARG A 25 -3.81 8.34 -5.32
C ARG A 25 -4.84 7.60 -4.44
N GLU A 26 -6.08 8.08 -4.39
CA GLU A 26 -7.19 7.39 -3.70
C GLU A 26 -7.47 6.00 -4.29
N ARG A 27 -7.36 5.84 -5.62
CA ARG A 27 -7.51 4.53 -6.29
C ARG A 27 -6.34 3.59 -6.01
N GLN A 28 -5.12 4.11 -5.94
CA GLN A 28 -3.91 3.34 -5.60
C GLN A 28 -3.97 2.83 -4.15
N GLY A 29 -4.34 3.70 -3.19
CA GLY A 29 -4.49 3.34 -1.78
C GLY A 29 -5.59 2.29 -1.52
N ARG A 30 -6.78 2.49 -2.08
CA ARG A 30 -7.89 1.52 -1.96
C ARG A 30 -7.60 0.16 -2.61
N ARG A 31 -6.84 0.14 -3.72
CA ARG A 31 -6.38 -1.10 -4.35
C ARG A 31 -5.19 -1.73 -3.64
N ALA A 32 -4.41 -0.97 -2.86
CA ALA A 32 -3.26 -1.52 -2.13
C ALA A 32 -3.69 -2.43 -0.98
N ALA A 33 -4.70 -2.03 -0.19
CA ALA A 33 -5.23 -2.85 0.90
C ALA A 33 -5.87 -4.16 0.38
N VAL A 34 -6.72 -4.05 -0.65
CA VAL A 34 -7.42 -5.20 -1.26
C VAL A 34 -6.44 -6.20 -1.92
N ARG A 35 -5.28 -5.72 -2.42
CA ARG A 35 -4.25 -6.59 -3.00
C ARG A 35 -3.67 -7.60 -2.01
N TYR A 36 -3.67 -7.30 -0.71
CA TYR A 36 -3.14 -8.22 0.30
C TYR A 36 -3.97 -9.50 0.45
N PHE A 37 -5.27 -9.40 0.19
CA PHE A 37 -6.19 -10.54 0.29
C PHE A 37 -6.35 -11.30 -1.03
N LEU A 38 -6.15 -10.63 -2.16
CA LEU A 38 -6.31 -11.21 -3.50
C LEU A 38 -5.21 -12.20 -3.89
N ARG A 39 -3.96 -11.93 -3.50
CA ARG A 39 -2.80 -12.68 -4.00
C ARG A 39 -2.09 -13.37 -2.85
N LYS A 40 -2.06 -14.71 -2.87
CA LYS A 40 -1.22 -15.48 -1.97
C LYS A 40 0.22 -14.95 -2.07
N PRO A 41 0.84 -14.52 -0.96
CA PRO A 41 2.22 -14.06 -0.98
C PRO A 41 3.10 -15.20 -1.51
N LYS A 42 3.97 -14.88 -2.48
CA LYS A 42 4.86 -15.86 -3.08
C LYS A 42 5.78 -16.41 -2.00
N GLU A 43 5.66 -17.70 -1.71
CA GLU A 43 6.56 -18.41 -0.81
C GLU A 43 7.95 -18.44 -1.44
N ASP A 44 8.96 -18.17 -0.62
CA ASP A 44 10.34 -18.29 -1.03
C ASP A 44 10.71 -19.77 -0.90
N THR A 45 10.65 -20.51 -2.01
CA THR A 45 10.94 -21.96 -2.04
C THR A 45 12.43 -22.27 -1.95
N ARG A 46 13.28 -21.25 -1.76
CA ARG A 46 14.73 -21.38 -1.70
C ARG A 46 15.17 -21.90 -0.34
N SER A 47 16.11 -22.84 -0.33
CA SER A 47 16.75 -23.31 0.90
C SER A 47 17.56 -22.19 1.57
N MET A 48 17.77 -22.29 2.89
CA MET A 48 18.61 -21.35 3.65
C MET A 48 20.02 -21.22 3.02
N LEU A 49 20.56 -22.34 2.53
CA LEU A 49 21.83 -22.38 1.80
C LEU A 49 21.74 -21.63 0.47
N GLY A 50 20.71 -21.87 -0.34
CA GLY A 50 20.52 -21.18 -1.63
C GLY A 50 20.39 -19.66 -1.48
N ARG A 51 19.69 -19.19 -0.43
CA ARG A 51 19.59 -17.75 -0.12
C ARG A 51 20.96 -17.16 0.24
N THR A 52 21.80 -17.90 0.96
CA THR A 52 23.13 -17.44 1.37
C THR A 52 24.08 -17.40 0.18
N VAL A 53 24.07 -18.43 -0.67
CA VAL A 53 24.87 -18.50 -1.90
C VAL A 53 24.51 -17.36 -2.86
N ASP A 54 23.23 -17.07 -3.07
CA ASP A 54 22.81 -15.94 -3.91
C ASP A 54 23.30 -14.58 -3.36
N ILE A 55 23.26 -14.41 -2.04
CA ILE A 55 23.70 -13.18 -1.38
C ILE A 55 25.22 -13.01 -1.50
N VAL A 56 25.98 -14.05 -1.19
CA VAL A 56 27.44 -14.03 -1.25
C VAL A 56 27.91 -13.92 -2.70
N GLY A 57 27.32 -14.68 -3.61
CA GLY A 57 27.60 -14.61 -5.05
C GLY A 57 27.28 -13.25 -5.63
N GLY A 58 26.13 -12.66 -5.28
CA GLY A 58 25.77 -11.30 -5.70
C GLY A 58 26.74 -10.24 -5.16
N LEU A 59 27.14 -10.33 -3.89
CA LEU A 59 28.14 -9.44 -3.29
C LEU A 59 29.51 -9.58 -3.96
N LEU A 60 29.93 -10.81 -4.25
CA LEU A 60 31.19 -11.10 -4.92
C LEU A 60 31.20 -10.54 -6.35
N LEU A 61 30.10 -10.68 -7.09
CA LEU A 61 29.96 -10.09 -8.43
C LEU A 61 30.00 -8.56 -8.39
N VAL A 62 29.31 -7.93 -7.44
CA VAL A 62 29.34 -6.47 -7.26
C VAL A 62 30.74 -6.00 -6.89
N TRP A 63 31.44 -6.73 -6.02
CA TRP A 63 32.82 -6.44 -5.64
C TRP A 63 33.77 -6.58 -6.83
N LEU A 64 33.68 -7.68 -7.59
CA LEU A 64 34.51 -7.94 -8.77
C LEU A 64 34.30 -6.86 -9.83
N ALA A 65 33.05 -6.50 -10.11
CA ALA A 65 32.72 -5.43 -11.06
C ALA A 65 33.26 -4.07 -10.59
N SER A 66 33.13 -3.77 -9.29
CA SER A 66 33.66 -2.54 -8.71
C SER A 66 35.19 -2.50 -8.77
N PHE A 67 35.85 -3.63 -8.50
CA PHE A 67 37.29 -3.78 -8.56
C PHE A 67 37.81 -3.58 -10.00
N VAL A 68 37.23 -4.28 -10.98
CA VAL A 68 37.63 -4.17 -12.40
C VAL A 68 37.45 -2.73 -12.90
N LEU A 69 36.33 -2.09 -12.53
CA LEU A 69 36.07 -0.70 -12.88
C LEU A 69 37.13 0.24 -12.28
N LEU A 70 37.44 0.10 -10.99
CA LEU A 70 38.46 0.90 -10.31
C LEU A 70 39.88 0.63 -10.84
N ALA A 71 40.20 -0.63 -11.16
CA ALA A 71 41.48 -1.03 -11.72
C ALA A 71 41.72 -0.39 -13.09
N ASN A 72 40.70 -0.39 -13.95
CA ASN A 72 40.75 0.24 -15.26
C ASN A 72 40.82 1.78 -15.18
N LEU A 73 40.18 2.39 -14.18
CA LEU A 73 40.17 3.85 -14.00
C LEU A 73 41.45 4.39 -13.36
N THR A 74 42.05 3.66 -12.41
CA THR A 74 43.22 4.12 -11.65
C THR A 74 44.55 3.62 -12.21
N GLY A 75 44.55 2.60 -13.08
CA GLY A 75 45.76 1.94 -13.59
C GLY A 75 46.61 1.26 -12.50
N ARG A 76 46.10 1.17 -11.27
CA ARG A 76 46.81 0.65 -10.09
C ARG A 76 45.99 -0.47 -9.44
N PRO A 77 46.25 -1.75 -9.77
CA PRO A 77 45.42 -2.86 -9.30
C PRO A 77 45.45 -3.01 -7.77
N ALA A 78 46.61 -2.80 -7.13
CA ALA A 78 46.74 -2.87 -5.67
C ALA A 78 45.90 -1.82 -4.93
N ALA A 79 45.92 -0.56 -5.41
CA ALA A 79 45.12 0.52 -4.82
C ALA A 79 43.61 0.31 -5.04
N SER A 80 43.24 -0.24 -6.20
CA SER A 80 41.85 -0.56 -6.55
C SER A 80 41.25 -1.64 -5.67
N LEU A 81 42.06 -2.61 -5.26
CA LEU A 81 41.62 -3.66 -4.34
C LEU A 81 41.24 -3.05 -2.99
N ILE A 82 42.09 -2.18 -2.43
CA ILE A 82 41.82 -1.49 -1.16
C ILE A 82 40.58 -0.60 -1.27
N MET A 83 40.44 0.16 -2.37
CA MET A 83 39.31 1.07 -2.59
C MET A 83 37.97 0.35 -2.85
N SER A 84 37.99 -0.91 -3.28
CA SER A 84 36.77 -1.70 -3.50
C SER A 84 36.19 -2.32 -2.22
N VAL A 85 36.97 -2.42 -1.13
CA VAL A 85 36.51 -2.95 0.16
C VAL A 85 35.43 -2.07 0.82
N PRO A 86 35.57 -0.73 0.90
CA PRO A 86 34.49 0.13 1.38
C PRO A 86 33.21 0.04 0.54
N VAL A 87 33.34 -0.14 -0.78
CA VAL A 87 32.19 -0.32 -1.69
C VAL A 87 31.44 -1.62 -1.37
N LEU A 88 32.19 -2.70 -1.13
CA LEU A 88 31.61 -3.97 -0.70
C LEU A 88 30.93 -3.86 0.68
N ALA A 89 31.56 -3.18 1.63
CA ALA A 89 30.98 -2.96 2.97
C ALA A 89 29.65 -2.17 2.88
N ALA A 90 29.62 -1.12 2.06
CA ALA A 90 28.39 -0.37 1.80
C ALA A 90 27.31 -1.25 1.13
N ALA A 91 27.67 -2.02 0.10
CA ALA A 91 26.75 -2.92 -0.58
C ALA A 91 26.14 -3.97 0.38
N ALA A 92 26.96 -4.57 1.25
CA ALA A 92 26.52 -5.54 2.25
C ALA A 92 25.56 -4.91 3.28
N PHE A 93 25.87 -3.71 3.76
CA PHE A 93 24.99 -2.96 4.67
C PHE A 93 23.62 -2.66 4.04
N PHE A 94 23.60 -2.16 2.80
CA PHE A 94 22.36 -1.90 2.06
C PHE A 94 21.56 -3.19 1.86
N LEU A 95 22.20 -4.29 1.45
CA LEU A 95 21.53 -5.56 1.22
C LEU A 95 20.86 -6.09 2.50
N LYS A 96 21.54 -6.00 3.65
CA LYS A 96 20.99 -6.38 4.96
C LYS A 96 19.76 -5.56 5.34
N LYS A 97 19.81 -4.24 5.17
CA LYS A 97 18.69 -3.35 5.49
C LYS A 97 17.48 -3.63 4.58
N VAL A 98 17.71 -3.83 3.29
CA VAL A 98 16.66 -4.08 2.29
C VAL A 98 16.02 -5.44 2.47
N SER A 99 16.82 -6.48 2.71
CA SER A 99 16.31 -7.82 2.97
C SER A 99 15.45 -7.85 4.24
N GLY A 100 15.88 -7.18 5.31
CA GLY A 100 15.10 -7.06 6.54
C GLY A 100 13.76 -6.34 6.33
N LEU A 101 13.73 -5.25 5.58
CA LEU A 101 12.48 -4.55 5.24
C LEU A 101 11.56 -5.40 4.35
N ARG A 102 12.12 -6.08 3.35
CA ARG A 102 11.37 -6.99 2.47
C ARG A 102 10.77 -8.14 3.28
N GLU A 103 11.51 -8.69 4.23
CA GLU A 103 11.03 -9.78 5.07
C GLU A 103 9.92 -9.32 6.03
N LYS A 104 10.08 -8.17 6.70
CA LYS A 104 9.02 -7.58 7.52
C LYS A 104 7.74 -7.35 6.71
N ARG A 105 7.87 -6.78 5.50
CA ARG A 105 6.73 -6.56 4.60
C ARG A 105 6.09 -7.88 4.17
N ARG A 106 6.87 -8.91 3.85
CA ARG A 106 6.35 -10.23 3.49
C ARG A 106 5.60 -10.87 4.66
N LYS A 107 6.17 -10.86 5.86
CA LYS A 107 5.53 -11.37 7.08
C LYS A 107 4.20 -10.67 7.35
N TYR A 108 4.17 -9.34 7.19
CA TYR A 108 2.94 -8.56 7.32
C TYR A 108 1.89 -8.90 6.24
N GLN A 109 2.32 -9.08 5.00
CA GLN A 109 1.41 -9.52 3.92
C GLN A 109 0.85 -10.92 4.18
N GLN A 110 1.69 -11.83 4.68
CA GLN A 110 1.29 -13.18 5.09
C GLN A 110 0.30 -13.16 6.25
N SER A 111 0.57 -12.37 7.29
CA SER A 111 -0.34 -12.27 8.44
C SER A 111 -1.70 -11.70 8.04
N LEU A 112 -1.73 -10.67 7.18
CA LEU A 112 -2.98 -10.15 6.65
C LEU A 112 -3.72 -11.15 5.76
N TRP A 113 -3.00 -11.87 4.90
CA TRP A 113 -3.61 -12.86 4.03
C TRP A 113 -4.23 -14.01 4.83
N LEU A 114 -3.51 -14.56 5.82
CA LEU A 114 -4.02 -15.60 6.73
C LEU A 114 -5.19 -15.09 7.58
N ALA A 115 -5.10 -13.87 8.12
CA ALA A 115 -6.19 -13.25 8.86
C ALA A 115 -7.44 -13.08 7.97
N GLY A 116 -7.27 -12.68 6.71
CA GLY A 116 -8.35 -12.57 5.74
C GLY A 116 -8.98 -13.93 5.39
N GLN A 117 -8.18 -14.99 5.28
CA GLN A 117 -8.70 -16.35 5.08
C GLN A 117 -9.51 -16.82 6.28
N LYS A 118 -8.95 -16.72 7.49
CA LYS A 118 -9.64 -17.09 8.73
C LYS A 118 -10.95 -16.29 8.90
N PHE A 119 -10.90 -14.99 8.64
CA PHE A 119 -12.08 -14.14 8.66
C PHE A 119 -13.20 -14.62 7.73
N MET A 120 -12.86 -15.06 6.51
CA MET A 120 -13.88 -15.58 5.58
C MET A 120 -14.38 -16.96 5.97
N GLU A 121 -13.51 -17.81 6.48
CA GLU A 121 -13.89 -19.12 7.01
C GLU A 121 -14.88 -18.97 8.16
N ASP A 122 -14.58 -18.09 9.12
CA ASP A 122 -15.45 -17.76 10.24
C ASP A 122 -16.82 -17.26 9.74
N ILE A 123 -16.85 -16.34 8.75
CA ILE A 123 -18.11 -15.80 8.22
C ILE A 123 -18.93 -16.83 7.44
N LEU A 124 -18.29 -17.69 6.65
CA LEU A 124 -19.01 -18.70 5.86
C LEU A 124 -19.68 -19.77 6.74
N GLN A 125 -19.20 -19.96 7.97
CA GLN A 125 -19.80 -20.86 8.95
C GLN A 125 -20.96 -20.22 9.74
N MET A 126 -21.17 -18.90 9.61
CA MET A 126 -22.22 -18.17 10.34
C MET A 126 -23.60 -18.41 9.74
N ASN A 127 -24.65 -18.31 10.58
CA ASN A 127 -26.02 -18.28 10.08
C ASN A 127 -26.26 -17.00 9.23
N PRO A 128 -26.75 -17.14 7.98
CA PRO A 128 -26.96 -16.01 7.06
C PRO A 128 -27.85 -14.89 7.61
N GLN A 129 -28.91 -15.23 8.34
CA GLN A 129 -29.98 -14.29 8.67
C GLN A 129 -29.76 -13.57 10.00
N LYS A 130 -29.07 -14.19 10.96
CA LYS A 130 -28.93 -13.65 12.32
C LYS A 130 -27.49 -13.25 12.62
N ASP A 131 -26.56 -14.18 12.45
CA ASP A 131 -25.18 -14.00 12.89
C ASP A 131 -24.42 -13.06 11.95
N PHE A 132 -24.58 -13.22 10.63
CA PHE A 132 -23.91 -12.37 9.65
C PHE A 132 -24.36 -10.90 9.75
N ARG A 133 -25.67 -10.64 9.89
CA ARG A 133 -26.21 -9.28 10.05
C ARG A 133 -25.68 -8.61 11.32
N THR A 134 -25.69 -9.35 12.43
CA THR A 134 -25.15 -8.90 13.72
C THR A 134 -23.66 -8.60 13.61
N TYR A 135 -22.91 -9.44 12.91
CA TYR A 135 -21.48 -9.24 12.71
C TYR A 135 -21.15 -8.01 11.85
N VAL A 136 -21.91 -7.78 10.77
CA VAL A 136 -21.78 -6.56 9.95
C VAL A 136 -22.13 -5.31 10.77
N ARG A 137 -23.18 -5.36 11.61
CA ARG A 137 -23.50 -4.27 12.54
C ARG A 137 -22.32 -3.97 13.47
N ASP A 138 -21.70 -5.00 14.05
CA ASP A 138 -20.56 -4.82 14.97
C ASP A 138 -19.32 -4.25 14.28
N ILE A 139 -19.09 -4.57 13.00
CA ILE A 139 -18.06 -3.92 12.19
C ILE A 139 -18.40 -2.44 11.98
N LEU A 140 -19.63 -2.13 11.54
CA LEU A 140 -20.03 -0.77 11.20
C LEU A 140 -20.03 0.16 12.43
N THR A 141 -20.48 -0.32 13.60
CA THR A 141 -20.48 0.47 14.86
C THR A 141 -19.09 0.90 15.31
N ARG A 142 -18.06 0.11 15.01
CA ARG A 142 -16.65 0.41 15.36
C ARG A 142 -15.96 1.33 14.34
N LEU A 143 -16.59 1.59 13.19
CA LEU A 143 -15.98 2.42 12.15
C LEU A 143 -16.26 3.91 12.37
N PRO A 144 -15.27 4.79 12.09
CA PRO A 144 -15.44 6.22 12.24
C PRO A 144 -16.48 6.76 11.25
N GLY A 145 -17.45 7.50 11.78
CA GLY A 145 -18.49 8.18 11.00
C GLY A 145 -19.79 7.41 10.85
N PHE A 146 -19.89 6.17 11.34
CA PHE A 146 -21.17 5.49 11.52
C PHE A 146 -21.76 5.81 12.90
N GLN A 147 -23.07 6.02 12.94
CA GLN A 147 -23.85 6.33 14.13
C GLN A 147 -25.18 5.55 14.05
N GLN A 148 -25.76 5.22 15.20
CA GLN A 148 -27.10 4.60 15.30
C GLN A 148 -27.28 3.38 14.38
N VAL A 149 -26.35 2.42 14.44
CA VAL A 149 -26.45 1.20 13.61
C VAL A 149 -27.38 0.20 14.30
N ASN A 150 -28.61 0.11 13.82
CA ASN A 150 -29.64 -0.75 14.38
C ASN A 150 -29.97 -1.90 13.43
N LEU A 151 -30.21 -3.09 13.99
CA LEU A 151 -30.84 -4.18 13.27
C LEU A 151 -32.31 -3.82 13.08
N LYS A 152 -32.86 -4.08 11.89
CA LYS A 152 -34.31 -4.07 11.74
C LYS A 152 -34.85 -5.19 12.63
N SER A 153 -35.67 -4.82 13.62
CA SER A 153 -36.28 -5.81 14.49
C SER A 153 -37.32 -6.58 13.67
N GLU A 154 -37.20 -7.91 13.58
CA GLU A 154 -38.33 -8.75 13.22
C GLU A 154 -39.46 -8.36 14.19
N GLY A 155 -40.56 -7.86 13.63
CA GLY A 155 -41.58 -7.15 14.40
C GLY A 155 -42.07 -7.95 15.60
N LYS A 156 -42.04 -7.32 16.78
CA LYS A 156 -43.12 -7.51 17.74
C LYS A 156 -44.36 -6.86 17.13
N THR A 157 -45.52 -7.51 17.32
CA THR A 157 -46.88 -7.12 16.88
C THR A 157 -47.20 -7.23 15.38
N GLY A 158 -47.76 -8.38 15.00
CA GLY A 158 -49.09 -8.49 14.36
C GLY A 158 -49.30 -8.04 12.92
N GLU A 159 -48.40 -7.27 12.31
CA GLU A 159 -48.51 -6.89 10.90
C GLU A 159 -47.46 -7.65 10.08
N GLN A 160 -47.93 -8.27 8.99
CA GLN A 160 -47.12 -9.03 8.05
C GLN A 160 -45.96 -8.16 7.56
N ASP A 161 -44.76 -8.38 8.13
CA ASP A 161 -43.53 -7.69 7.75
C ASP A 161 -43.15 -8.18 6.35
N HIS A 162 -43.68 -7.51 5.33
CA HIS A 162 -43.19 -7.62 3.97
C HIS A 162 -41.68 -7.36 4.02
N ASP A 163 -40.88 -8.34 3.59
CA ASP A 163 -39.42 -8.26 3.51
C ASP A 163 -39.03 -6.98 2.75
N GLN A 164 -38.74 -5.91 3.49
CA GLN A 164 -38.52 -4.57 2.93
C GLN A 164 -37.18 -4.47 2.20
N GLY A 165 -36.42 -5.56 2.06
CA GLY A 165 -35.25 -5.66 1.19
C GLY A 165 -33.97 -5.02 1.77
N TYR A 166 -33.96 -4.59 3.03
CA TYR A 166 -32.77 -4.11 3.76
C TYR A 166 -32.78 -4.60 5.21
N ASP A 167 -31.58 -4.76 5.79
CA ASP A 167 -31.35 -5.52 7.03
C ASP A 167 -30.92 -4.65 8.21
N LEU A 168 -30.18 -3.58 7.94
CA LEU A 168 -29.70 -2.63 8.95
C LEU A 168 -30.02 -1.20 8.54
N GLU A 169 -30.20 -0.36 9.54
CA GLU A 169 -30.29 1.09 9.40
C GLU A 169 -29.13 1.74 10.14
N ALA A 170 -28.52 2.75 9.52
CA ALA A 170 -27.41 3.48 10.11
C ALA A 170 -27.44 4.94 9.65
N VAL A 171 -26.75 5.79 10.40
CA VAL A 171 -26.45 7.18 10.00
C VAL A 171 -24.96 7.27 9.71
N TYR A 172 -24.60 7.56 8.46
CA TYR A 172 -23.20 7.78 8.08
C TYR A 172 -22.95 9.27 7.86
N LYS A 173 -22.12 9.88 8.72
CA LYS A 173 -21.79 11.32 8.68
C LYS A 173 -23.01 12.23 8.56
N GLY A 174 -24.05 11.95 9.36
CA GLY A 174 -25.30 12.72 9.38
C GLY A 174 -26.28 12.41 8.24
N SER A 175 -25.99 11.43 7.36
CA SER A 175 -26.91 11.00 6.31
C SER A 175 -27.49 9.61 6.62
N PRO A 176 -28.81 9.40 6.51
CA PRO A 176 -29.41 8.08 6.68
C PRO A 176 -28.94 7.13 5.58
N LEU A 177 -28.70 5.88 5.98
CA LEU A 177 -28.11 4.82 5.17
C LEU A 177 -28.74 3.49 5.57
N ALA A 178 -29.36 2.81 4.60
CA ALA A 178 -29.79 1.42 4.79
C ALA A 178 -28.71 0.45 4.27
N VAL A 179 -28.59 -0.70 4.91
CA VAL A 179 -27.61 -1.74 4.59
C VAL A 179 -28.33 -3.03 4.29
N HIS A 180 -27.97 -3.68 3.19
CA HIS A 180 -28.40 -5.03 2.86
C HIS A 180 -27.20 -5.97 2.96
N CYS A 181 -27.39 -7.10 3.63
CA CYS A 181 -26.38 -8.08 3.99
C CYS A 181 -26.72 -9.42 3.32
N ARG A 182 -25.97 -9.76 2.28
CA ARG A 182 -26.14 -11.01 1.52
C ARG A 182 -24.95 -11.94 1.72
N LEU A 183 -25.15 -13.01 2.50
CA LEU A 183 -24.20 -14.12 2.58
C LEU A 183 -24.34 -14.99 1.32
N LEU A 184 -23.27 -15.08 0.53
CA LEU A 184 -23.16 -15.95 -0.64
C LEU A 184 -22.09 -17.02 -0.38
N GLU A 185 -22.34 -18.23 -0.88
CA GLU A 185 -21.35 -19.31 -0.90
C GLU A 185 -20.15 -18.97 -1.78
N ALA A 186 -19.03 -19.66 -1.54
CA ALA A 186 -17.79 -19.42 -2.25
C ALA A 186 -17.94 -19.61 -3.77
N GLY A 187 -17.62 -18.55 -4.53
CA GLY A 187 -17.69 -18.55 -6.00
C GLY A 187 -18.99 -18.01 -6.58
N ASN A 188 -20.05 -17.89 -5.77
CA ASN A 188 -21.29 -17.26 -6.18
C ASN A 188 -21.13 -15.73 -6.25
N LYS A 189 -21.88 -15.12 -7.18
CA LYS A 189 -21.80 -13.69 -7.47
C LYS A 189 -23.15 -13.01 -7.24
N ALA A 190 -23.10 -11.82 -6.64
CA ALA A 190 -24.26 -10.97 -6.52
C ALA A 190 -24.69 -10.45 -7.90
N LEU A 191 -25.96 -10.64 -8.24
CA LEU A 191 -26.49 -10.37 -9.58
C LEU A 191 -27.13 -8.98 -9.68
N PRO A 192 -27.26 -8.41 -10.89
CA PRO A 192 -27.91 -7.12 -11.07
C PRO A 192 -29.36 -7.06 -10.55
N GLY A 193 -30.08 -8.19 -10.55
CA GLY A 193 -31.44 -8.28 -10.03
C GLY A 193 -31.54 -7.95 -8.53
N GLU A 194 -30.59 -8.45 -7.74
CA GLU A 194 -30.54 -8.20 -6.29
C GLU A 194 -30.32 -6.70 -6.00
N ILE A 195 -29.48 -6.04 -6.80
CA ILE A 195 -29.24 -4.60 -6.67
C ILE A 195 -30.48 -3.79 -7.04
N ARG A 196 -31.27 -4.22 -8.04
CA ARG A 196 -32.53 -3.57 -8.39
C ARG A 196 -33.56 -3.71 -7.28
N ALA A 197 -33.67 -4.91 -6.70
CA ALA A 197 -34.55 -5.15 -5.56
C ALA A 197 -34.17 -4.26 -4.37
N PHE A 198 -32.87 -4.20 -4.04
CA PHE A 198 -32.37 -3.31 -2.99
C PHE A 198 -32.61 -1.82 -3.31
N ALA A 199 -32.43 -1.40 -4.57
CA ALA A 199 -32.72 -0.02 -4.96
C ALA A 199 -34.20 0.34 -4.81
N GLY A 200 -35.11 -0.58 -5.14
CA GLY A 200 -36.55 -0.41 -4.93
C GLY A 200 -36.89 -0.32 -3.44
N ALA A 201 -36.30 -1.19 -2.63
CA ALA A 201 -36.39 -1.15 -1.17
C ALA A 201 -35.95 0.20 -0.58
N LEU A 202 -34.82 0.75 -1.05
CA LEU A 202 -34.35 2.08 -0.63
C LEU A 202 -35.34 3.19 -0.99
N GLN A 203 -35.97 3.12 -2.18
CA GLN A 203 -36.99 4.10 -2.59
C GLN A 203 -38.21 4.06 -1.67
N LEU A 204 -38.71 2.85 -1.38
CA LEU A 204 -39.86 2.65 -0.51
C LEU A 204 -39.58 3.10 0.93
N GLY A 205 -38.36 2.84 1.43
CA GLY A 205 -37.92 3.29 2.75
C GLY A 205 -37.49 4.76 2.82
N GLY A 206 -37.56 5.53 1.73
CA GLY A 206 -37.14 6.94 1.71
C GLY A 206 -35.63 7.17 1.82
N TYR A 207 -34.80 6.13 1.65
CA TYR A 207 -33.36 6.20 1.75
C TYR A 207 -32.70 6.63 0.44
N LYS A 208 -31.83 7.65 0.51
CA LYS A 208 -31.02 8.10 -0.65
C LYS A 208 -29.68 7.38 -0.76
N ASN A 209 -29.20 6.76 0.31
CA ASN A 209 -27.93 6.05 0.34
C ASN A 209 -28.15 4.61 0.79
N GLY A 210 -27.46 3.68 0.14
CA GLY A 210 -27.48 2.26 0.48
C GLY A 210 -26.08 1.64 0.50
N LEU A 211 -25.87 0.66 1.38
CA LEU A 211 -24.67 -0.17 1.39
C LEU A 211 -25.07 -1.61 1.11
N PHE A 212 -24.61 -2.18 0.00
CA PHE A 212 -24.87 -3.58 -0.33
C PHE A 212 -23.64 -4.41 0.02
N VAL A 213 -23.73 -5.19 1.09
CA VAL A 213 -22.64 -5.99 1.66
C VAL A 213 -22.81 -7.44 1.26
N THR A 214 -21.78 -8.03 0.66
CA THR A 214 -21.78 -9.45 0.32
C THR A 214 -20.42 -10.10 0.57
N THR A 215 -20.44 -11.39 0.88
CA THR A 215 -19.26 -12.28 0.96
C THR A 215 -18.83 -12.82 -0.39
N GLY A 216 -19.62 -12.59 -1.44
CA GLY A 216 -19.28 -12.94 -2.81
C GLY A 216 -18.57 -11.82 -3.56
N GLU A 217 -18.43 -12.01 -4.87
CA GLU A 217 -18.03 -10.97 -5.81
C GLU A 217 -19.24 -10.44 -6.59
N PHE A 218 -19.17 -9.23 -7.12
CA PHE A 218 -20.25 -8.71 -7.96
C PHE A 218 -20.15 -9.25 -9.39
N GLY A 219 -21.28 -9.72 -9.91
CA GLY A 219 -21.40 -10.19 -11.28
C GLY A 219 -21.24 -9.07 -12.32
N PRO A 220 -21.01 -9.44 -13.60
CA PRO A 220 -21.03 -8.46 -14.68
C PRO A 220 -22.39 -7.76 -14.73
N GLY A 221 -22.40 -6.46 -15.03
CA GLY A 221 -23.64 -5.67 -15.13
C GLY A 221 -24.12 -4.99 -13.84
N VAL A 222 -23.55 -5.33 -12.67
CA VAL A 222 -23.91 -4.66 -11.40
C VAL A 222 -23.54 -3.17 -11.39
N LEU A 223 -22.32 -2.83 -11.80
CA LEU A 223 -21.86 -1.43 -11.79
C LEU A 223 -22.68 -0.50 -12.71
N PRO A 224 -23.06 -0.90 -13.93
CA PRO A 224 -24.03 -0.15 -14.73
C PRO A 224 -25.34 0.14 -14.01
N VAL A 225 -25.95 -0.86 -13.37
CA VAL A 225 -27.22 -0.71 -12.63
C VAL A 225 -27.06 0.27 -11.47
N ILE A 226 -25.98 0.16 -10.70
CA ILE A 226 -25.68 1.13 -9.61
C ILE A 226 -25.58 2.56 -10.15
N ARG A 227 -24.94 2.75 -11.32
CA ARG A 227 -24.83 4.08 -11.93
C ARG A 227 -26.15 4.62 -12.44
N GLU A 228 -27.04 3.74 -12.90
CA GLU A 228 -28.39 4.12 -13.32
C GLU A 228 -29.18 4.71 -12.15
N PHE A 229 -29.21 4.02 -11.01
CA PHE A 229 -29.88 4.52 -9.81
C PHE A 229 -29.21 5.75 -9.20
N ALA A 230 -27.88 5.85 -9.29
CA ALA A 230 -27.17 7.06 -8.86
C ALA A 230 -27.60 8.31 -9.64
N ARG A 231 -27.95 8.18 -10.93
CA ARG A 231 -28.52 9.28 -11.73
C ARG A 231 -29.93 9.67 -11.28
N ARG A 232 -30.67 8.74 -10.68
CA ARG A 232 -32.00 8.96 -10.08
C ARG A 232 -31.92 9.43 -8.61
N GLY A 233 -30.73 9.73 -8.11
CA GLY A 233 -30.52 10.24 -6.75
C GLY A 233 -30.32 9.18 -5.66
N ILE A 234 -30.20 7.89 -6.02
CA ILE A 234 -30.00 6.79 -5.07
C ILE A 234 -28.58 6.26 -5.18
N ASN A 235 -27.79 6.46 -4.15
CA ASN A 235 -26.38 6.10 -4.13
C ASN A 235 -26.16 4.77 -3.41
N ILE A 236 -25.99 3.70 -4.19
CA ILE A 236 -25.67 2.37 -3.66
C ILE A 236 -24.16 2.14 -3.72
N LYS A 237 -23.56 1.84 -2.57
CA LYS A 237 -22.15 1.45 -2.49
C LYS A 237 -22.02 -0.08 -2.38
N PRO A 238 -21.36 -0.74 -3.35
CA PRO A 238 -21.11 -2.18 -3.29
C PRO A 238 -19.91 -2.47 -2.38
N VAL A 239 -20.07 -3.43 -1.47
CA VAL A 239 -19.03 -3.97 -0.58
C VAL A 239 -18.93 -5.46 -0.86
N ASP A 240 -17.86 -5.85 -1.54
CA ASP A 240 -17.52 -7.25 -1.80
C ASP A 240 -16.75 -7.84 -0.62
N ARG A 241 -16.43 -9.13 -0.69
CA ARG A 241 -15.65 -9.84 0.33
C ARG A 241 -14.38 -9.13 0.77
N TYR A 242 -13.65 -8.54 -0.18
CA TYR A 242 -12.37 -7.91 0.08
C TYR A 242 -12.53 -6.55 0.78
N ARG A 243 -13.56 -5.79 0.40
CA ARG A 243 -13.92 -4.55 1.10
C ARG A 243 -14.45 -4.85 2.48
N LEU A 244 -15.23 -5.92 2.66
CA LEU A 244 -15.70 -6.35 3.96
C LEU A 244 -14.53 -6.71 4.89
N MET A 245 -13.53 -7.45 4.40
CA MET A 245 -12.29 -7.72 5.15
C MET A 245 -11.56 -6.42 5.54
N ASP A 246 -11.43 -5.45 4.61
CA ASP A 246 -10.75 -4.19 4.92
C ASP A 246 -11.52 -3.33 5.93
N LEU A 247 -12.87 -3.34 5.88
CA LEU A 247 -13.72 -2.72 6.89
C LEU A 247 -13.56 -3.41 8.25
N ALA A 248 -13.54 -4.74 8.28
CA ALA A 248 -13.32 -5.50 9.52
C ALA A 248 -11.93 -5.27 10.11
N ARG A 249 -10.90 -5.14 9.27
CA ARG A 249 -9.54 -4.77 9.69
C ARG A 249 -9.51 -3.38 10.29
N GLN A 250 -10.17 -2.40 9.68
CA GLN A 250 -10.26 -1.03 10.21
C GLN A 250 -11.06 -0.97 11.52
N ALA A 251 -12.08 -1.80 11.66
CA ALA A 251 -12.88 -1.95 12.86
C ALA A 251 -12.17 -2.72 14.00
N GLY A 252 -10.95 -3.23 13.77
CA GLY A 252 -10.21 -4.02 14.76
C GLY A 252 -10.87 -5.36 15.08
N SER A 253 -11.45 -6.04 14.09
CA SER A 253 -12.02 -7.38 14.30
C SER A 253 -10.97 -8.37 14.82
N ALA A 254 -11.39 -9.32 15.65
CA ALA A 254 -10.52 -10.25 16.37
C ALA A 254 -9.56 -11.02 15.44
N ALA A 255 -10.02 -11.38 14.24
CA ALA A 255 -9.19 -12.03 13.22
C ALA A 255 -7.97 -11.20 12.80
N PHE A 256 -8.02 -9.87 12.95
CA PHE A 256 -6.97 -8.93 12.55
C PHE A 256 -6.15 -8.36 13.72
N LEU A 257 -6.55 -8.59 14.98
CA LEU A 257 -5.83 -8.07 16.16
C LEU A 257 -4.41 -8.64 16.30
N GLY A 258 -4.19 -9.91 15.90
CA GLY A 258 -2.85 -10.51 15.87
C GLY A 258 -1.93 -9.96 14.77
N SER A 259 -2.48 -9.24 13.78
CA SER A 259 -1.70 -8.56 12.73
C SER A 259 -1.29 -7.14 13.14
N ALA A 260 -1.79 -6.65 14.28
CA ALA A 260 -1.62 -5.27 14.76
C ALA A 260 -0.31 -5.02 15.53
N ALA A 261 0.76 -5.80 15.29
CA ALA A 261 2.11 -5.47 15.78
C ALA A 261 2.77 -4.29 15.01
N VAL A 262 1.98 -3.31 14.56
CA VAL A 262 2.44 -2.07 13.90
C VAL A 262 1.72 -0.83 14.46
N SER A 263 1.11 -0.90 15.64
CA SER A 263 0.66 0.31 16.35
C SER A 263 0.78 0.12 17.85
N GLY A 264 1.85 0.67 18.44
CA GLY A 264 2.03 0.68 19.90
C GLY A 264 3.47 0.42 20.34
N THR A 265 4.31 1.45 20.27
CA THR A 265 5.58 1.58 20.97
C THR A 265 5.38 1.62 22.49
N THR A 266 6.05 0.75 23.26
CA THR A 266 6.58 1.06 24.60
C THR A 266 7.78 0.14 24.92
N VAL A 267 8.99 0.70 24.95
CA VAL A 267 9.87 0.85 26.13
C VAL A 267 10.74 -0.37 26.43
N GLU A 268 12.00 -0.31 25.99
CA GLU A 268 13.14 -0.91 26.67
C GLU A 268 14.39 -0.04 26.51
N THR A 269 15.21 0.00 27.56
CA THR A 269 15.71 1.23 28.16
C THR A 269 17.21 1.46 27.90
N ALA A 270 17.57 2.74 27.75
CA ALA A 270 18.89 3.36 27.84
C ALA A 270 20.04 2.90 26.90
N GLY A 271 20.42 1.62 26.83
CA GLY A 271 21.57 1.17 26.00
C GLY A 271 21.30 1.16 24.49
N LYS A 272 20.03 1.00 24.10
CA LYS A 272 19.57 1.08 22.70
C LYS A 272 19.46 2.52 22.19
N LYS A 273 19.45 3.55 23.05
CA LYS A 273 19.23 4.95 22.61
C LYS A 273 20.38 5.51 21.78
N LEU A 274 21.64 5.14 22.04
CA LEU A 274 22.78 5.67 21.28
C LEU A 274 22.90 4.99 19.91
N ARG A 275 22.69 3.66 19.84
CA ARG A 275 22.58 2.91 18.58
C ARG A 275 21.33 3.27 17.79
N ALA A 276 20.18 3.44 18.45
CA ALA A 276 18.95 3.91 17.82
C ALA A 276 19.07 5.38 17.38
N ALA A 277 19.79 6.24 18.08
CA ALA A 277 20.07 7.62 17.66
C ALA A 277 20.98 7.65 16.42
N LEU A 278 22.03 6.81 16.38
CA LEU A 278 22.87 6.64 15.19
C LEU A 278 22.12 6.00 14.03
N GLU A 279 21.27 5.00 14.29
CA GLU A 279 20.44 4.36 13.28
C GLU A 279 19.28 5.24 12.80
N THR A 280 18.72 6.09 13.65
CA THR A 280 17.67 7.08 13.29
C THR A 280 18.27 8.30 12.61
N ALA A 281 19.47 8.75 12.97
CA ALA A 281 20.22 9.77 12.24
C ALA A 281 20.68 9.25 10.88
N ALA A 282 21.19 8.02 10.80
CA ALA A 282 21.50 7.38 9.53
C ALA A 282 20.23 7.09 8.72
N ALA A 283 19.12 6.71 9.36
CA ALA A 283 17.84 6.50 8.67
C ALA A 283 17.22 7.81 8.21
N SER A 284 17.32 8.91 8.96
CA SER A 284 16.84 10.23 8.56
C SER A 284 17.71 10.85 7.47
N LEU A 285 19.02 10.61 7.50
CA LEU A 285 19.94 10.97 6.41
C LEU A 285 19.64 10.13 5.16
N LEU A 286 19.46 8.82 5.28
CA LEU A 286 19.09 7.95 4.15
C LEU A 286 17.69 8.29 3.61
N GLU A 287 16.73 8.60 4.48
CA GLU A 287 15.37 8.97 4.09
C GLU A 287 15.35 10.36 3.45
N SER A 288 16.12 11.33 3.94
CA SER A 288 16.27 12.63 3.29
C SER A 288 17.01 12.54 1.94
N THR A 289 18.05 11.70 1.85
CA THR A 289 18.90 11.49 0.67
C THR A 289 18.15 10.74 -0.44
N PHE A 290 17.37 9.70 -0.08
CA PHE A 290 16.63 8.84 -1.00
C PHE A 290 15.11 9.10 -1.03
N SER A 291 14.62 10.17 -0.39
CA SER A 291 13.18 10.49 -0.25
C SER A 291 12.39 10.55 -1.56
N SER A 292 13.03 10.90 -2.67
CA SER A 292 12.33 11.14 -3.93
C SER A 292 13.12 10.66 -5.13
N ARG A 293 12.44 9.93 -6.02
CA ARG A 293 12.94 9.59 -7.36
C ARG A 293 13.37 10.82 -8.18
N LYS A 294 12.85 12.02 -7.87
CA LYS A 294 13.25 13.27 -8.56
C LYS A 294 14.71 13.64 -8.28
N LYS A 295 15.25 13.30 -7.11
CA LYS A 295 16.66 13.55 -6.74
C LYS A 295 17.63 12.64 -7.50
N ALA A 296 17.16 11.49 -8.02
CA ALA A 296 17.99 10.59 -8.82
C ALA A 296 18.58 11.29 -10.05
N LYS A 297 17.80 12.15 -10.72
CA LYS A 297 18.26 12.92 -11.87
C LYS A 297 19.37 13.89 -11.48
N SER A 298 19.22 14.57 -10.34
CA SER A 298 20.22 15.51 -9.83
C SER A 298 21.51 14.80 -9.42
N TYR A 299 21.43 13.70 -8.65
CA TYR A 299 22.62 12.91 -8.30
C TYR A 299 23.30 12.32 -9.54
N PHE A 300 22.54 11.86 -10.53
CA PHE A 300 23.11 11.38 -11.79
C PHE A 300 23.83 12.51 -12.55
N LEU A 301 23.22 13.70 -12.63
CA LEU A 301 23.81 14.86 -13.29
C LEU A 301 25.09 15.35 -12.58
N TYR A 302 25.07 15.40 -11.24
CA TYR A 302 26.25 15.74 -10.45
C TYR A 302 27.34 14.65 -10.56
N GLY A 303 26.95 13.38 -10.65
CA GLY A 303 27.87 12.27 -10.92
C GLY A 303 28.59 12.45 -12.26
N ILE A 304 27.86 12.83 -13.32
CA ILE A 304 28.44 13.14 -14.64
C ILE A 304 29.36 14.36 -14.56
N LEU A 305 28.94 15.43 -13.89
CA LEU A 305 29.74 16.66 -13.75
C LEU A 305 31.07 16.38 -13.03
N LEU A 306 31.01 15.64 -11.92
CA LEU A 306 32.18 15.26 -11.13
C LEU A 306 33.09 14.30 -11.88
N TYR A 307 32.52 13.39 -12.67
CA TYR A 307 33.27 12.53 -13.58
C TYR A 307 33.99 13.32 -14.68
N GLY A 308 33.35 14.38 -15.21
CA GLY A 308 34.00 15.34 -16.10
C GLY A 308 35.15 16.08 -15.40
N GLY A 309 34.96 16.48 -14.14
CA GLY A 309 36.00 17.08 -13.31
C GLY A 309 37.21 16.17 -13.08
N HIS A 310 37.00 14.86 -12.91
CA HIS A 310 38.08 13.87 -12.85
C HIS A 310 38.95 13.88 -14.12
N PHE A 311 38.32 13.94 -15.29
CA PHE A 311 39.02 14.03 -16.58
C PHE A 311 39.79 15.35 -16.76
N LEU A 312 39.22 16.47 -16.32
CA LEU A 312 39.85 17.80 -16.42
C LEU A 312 41.04 17.95 -15.46
N LEU A 313 41.01 17.28 -14.31
CA LEU A 313 42.03 17.38 -13.27
C LEU A 313 42.99 16.18 -13.26
N LYS A 314 43.03 15.38 -14.33
CA LYS A 314 43.79 14.11 -14.42
C LYS A 314 45.27 14.27 -14.06
N ASP A 315 45.85 15.44 -14.30
CA ASP A 315 47.25 15.75 -14.00
C ASP A 315 47.51 16.03 -12.50
N TYR A 316 46.45 16.28 -11.72
CA TYR A 316 46.50 16.48 -10.27
C TYR A 316 45.95 15.25 -9.55
N ALA A 317 46.82 14.26 -9.35
CA ALA A 317 46.46 12.91 -8.88
C ALA A 317 45.57 12.86 -7.64
N GLY A 318 45.81 13.73 -6.64
CA GLY A 318 45.00 13.78 -5.42
C GLY A 318 43.58 14.33 -5.64
N LEU A 319 43.45 15.46 -6.33
CA LEU A 319 42.17 16.12 -6.59
C LEU A 319 41.32 15.32 -7.59
N SER A 320 41.95 14.74 -8.61
CA SER A 320 41.28 13.89 -9.60
C SER A 320 40.59 12.68 -8.95
N LEU A 321 41.23 12.06 -7.97
CA LEU A 321 40.69 10.93 -7.22
C LEU A 321 39.53 11.34 -6.31
N VAL A 322 39.58 12.53 -5.70
CA VAL A 322 38.48 13.07 -4.89
C VAL A 322 37.22 13.27 -5.76
N TYR A 323 37.38 13.84 -6.95
CA TYR A 323 36.27 14.01 -7.90
C TYR A 323 35.69 12.67 -8.37
N LEU A 324 36.55 11.69 -8.66
CA LEU A 324 36.12 10.35 -9.04
C LEU A 324 35.34 9.65 -7.93
N PHE A 325 35.81 9.77 -6.68
CA PHE A 325 35.13 9.22 -5.51
C PHE A 325 33.73 9.82 -5.35
N PHE A 326 33.59 11.16 -5.43
CA PHE A 326 32.29 11.80 -5.33
C PHE A 326 31.39 11.50 -6.55
N ALA A 327 31.96 11.28 -7.74
CA ALA A 327 31.21 10.84 -8.91
C ALA A 327 30.60 9.45 -8.68
N ALA A 328 31.41 8.48 -8.23
CA ALA A 328 30.95 7.14 -7.90
C ALA A 328 29.90 7.15 -6.79
N LEU A 329 30.10 7.96 -5.74
CA LEU A 329 29.13 8.15 -4.67
C LEU A 329 27.80 8.70 -5.22
N ASN A 330 27.84 9.71 -6.09
CA ASN A 330 26.65 10.30 -6.70
C ASN A 330 25.91 9.31 -7.63
N PHE A 331 26.62 8.45 -8.37
CA PHE A 331 25.98 7.39 -9.15
C PHE A 331 25.31 6.33 -8.26
N LEU A 332 25.94 5.93 -7.16
CA LEU A 332 25.34 5.05 -6.16
C LEU A 332 24.11 5.70 -5.51
N LEU A 333 24.16 7.00 -5.21
CA LEU A 333 23.02 7.75 -4.69
C LEU A 333 21.89 7.89 -5.73
N ALA A 334 22.21 8.04 -7.01
CA ALA A 334 21.24 8.06 -8.10
C ALA A 334 20.53 6.71 -8.25
N ALA A 335 21.30 5.62 -8.29
CA ALA A 335 20.78 4.25 -8.35
C ALA A 335 19.93 3.92 -7.11
N GLY A 336 20.41 4.26 -5.92
CA GLY A 336 19.66 4.11 -4.68
C GLY A 336 18.37 4.95 -4.68
N SER A 337 18.38 6.15 -5.26
CA SER A 337 17.18 7.00 -5.37
C SER A 337 16.15 6.46 -6.37
N ILE A 338 16.58 5.69 -7.38
CA ILE A 338 15.66 5.01 -8.32
C ILE A 338 15.03 3.77 -7.69
N TYR A 339 15.82 3.04 -6.88
CA TYR A 339 15.46 1.75 -6.30
C TYR A 339 14.70 1.87 -4.97
N PHE A 340 15.06 2.86 -4.15
CA PHE A 340 14.46 3.15 -2.83
C PHE A 340 13.60 4.40 -2.82
N GLY A 341 13.70 5.25 -3.85
CA GLY A 341 12.88 6.44 -3.95
C GLY A 341 11.41 6.08 -3.94
N LYS A 342 10.72 6.47 -2.87
CA LYS A 342 9.26 6.50 -2.83
C LYS A 342 8.79 7.24 -4.08
N SER A 343 7.96 6.60 -4.90
CA SER A 343 7.16 7.40 -5.83
C SER A 343 6.40 8.40 -4.96
N LEU A 344 6.27 9.63 -5.43
CA LEU A 344 5.50 10.71 -4.78
C LEU A 344 3.98 10.41 -4.71
N GLU A 345 3.62 9.14 -4.55
CA GLU A 345 2.31 8.59 -4.22
C GLU A 345 2.22 8.04 -2.81
N GLU A 346 3.33 7.84 -2.12
CA GLU A 346 3.30 7.55 -0.68
C GLU A 346 3.48 8.87 0.08
N ILE A 347 2.51 9.78 -0.13
CA ILE A 347 2.31 10.96 0.72
C ILE A 347 1.08 10.69 1.57
N ASP A 348 1.34 10.75 2.88
CA ASP A 348 0.55 11.38 3.94
C ASP A 348 -0.96 11.04 3.99
N PRO A 349 -1.44 10.38 5.06
CA PRO A 349 -2.87 10.10 5.24
C PRO A 349 -3.74 11.34 5.50
N LEU A 350 -3.20 12.56 5.48
CA LEU A 350 -3.94 13.81 5.67
C LEU A 350 -3.54 14.87 4.63
N ASP A 351 -3.94 14.67 3.37
CA ASP A 351 -4.34 15.72 2.40
C ASP A 351 -5.10 15.18 1.17
#